data_AF-A0A0G2I2G3-F1
#
_entry.id   AF-A0A0G2I2G3-F1
#
_cell.length_a   1.000
_cell.length_b   1.000
_cell.length_c   1.000
_cell.angle_alpha   90.00
_cell.angle_beta   90.00
_cell.angle_gamma   90.00
#
_symmetry.space_group_name_H-M   'P 1'
#
loop_
_entity.id
_entity.type
_entity.pdbx_description
1 polymer ?
#
loop_
_entity_poly.entity_id
_entity_poly.type
_entity_poly.pdbx_seq_one_letter_code
_entity_poly.pdbx_strand_id
1 'polypeptide(L)'
;MQLRAPPSPSGVQSWLSMFSALLLLFAFPIYAIELDIHSDDSIKQAAKTIAKGLTAYYTGHRPGDVPGNLPAPYPWWEAGAMFGALVDYWFYTGDSSYNEITTQALLHQASPSRNFMPLNQTQAEGNDDQSFWAITAMAAAERNFPNPPPDQPQWLALVQGTFNSQAARWNTETCGGGLKWQIYQFNRGFTYKNTIANGCFFHIAARLATYTNNQTYADWAEKTWDWMERIGLVSNNYHFFDGTDDLKNCSDINHIQWTYNAGVNLLGAAHMYHYAAKNGKSASKASSTASASSSTKTQTSCSKSPASPMAHAKQTNSPSKPTYPAGWLPQPK
;
A
#
# COMPACT_ATOMS: atom_id res chain seq x y z
N MET A 1 82.08 -5.09 32.99
CA MET A 1 80.76 -4.46 33.16
C MET A 1 79.83 -5.07 32.11
N GLN A 2 79.01 -6.05 32.50
CA GLN A 2 78.17 -6.81 31.56
C GLN A 2 76.96 -5.96 31.14
N LEU A 3 76.77 -5.79 29.83
CA LEU A 3 75.61 -5.15 29.23
C LEU A 3 74.41 -6.10 29.34
N ARG A 4 73.37 -5.70 30.08
CA ARG A 4 72.08 -6.41 30.13
C ARG A 4 71.39 -6.27 28.77
N ALA A 5 70.96 -7.40 28.21
CA ALA A 5 70.08 -7.44 27.05
C ALA A 5 68.69 -6.87 27.41
N PRO A 6 67.99 -6.20 26.46
CA PRO A 6 66.65 -5.67 26.68
C PRO A 6 65.62 -6.81 26.83
N PRO A 7 64.54 -6.60 27.60
CA PRO A 7 63.50 -7.61 27.77
C PRO A 7 62.77 -7.88 26.46
N SER A 8 62.46 -9.16 26.21
CA SER A 8 61.66 -9.61 25.08
C SER A 8 60.27 -8.97 25.08
N PRO A 9 59.73 -8.56 23.92
CA PRO A 9 58.39 -7.98 23.84
C PRO A 9 57.35 -9.00 24.34
N SER A 10 56.56 -8.57 25.32
CA SER A 10 55.49 -9.35 25.93
C SER A 10 54.46 -9.76 24.87
N GLY A 11 54.09 -11.05 24.81
CA GLY A 11 53.17 -11.63 23.83
C GLY A 11 51.76 -11.01 23.77
N VAL A 12 51.43 -10.07 24.66
CA VAL A 12 50.13 -9.37 24.73
C VAL A 12 49.94 -8.39 23.55
N GLN A 13 51.01 -7.80 23.00
CA GLN A 13 50.90 -6.91 21.83
C GLN A 13 50.48 -7.64 20.54
N SER A 14 50.81 -8.93 20.41
CA SER A 14 50.52 -9.73 19.22
C SER A 14 49.02 -10.03 19.04
N TRP A 15 48.31 -10.29 20.14
CA TRP A 15 46.89 -10.63 20.10
C TRP A 15 46.01 -9.43 19.75
N LEU A 16 46.31 -8.24 20.26
CA LEU A 16 45.56 -7.02 19.95
C LEU A 16 45.66 -6.66 18.45
N SER A 17 46.85 -6.82 17.84
CA SER A 17 47.05 -6.59 16.40
C SER A 17 46.32 -7.61 15.53
N MET A 18 46.23 -8.88 15.96
CA MET A 18 45.44 -9.90 15.26
C MET A 18 43.93 -9.63 15.33
N PHE A 19 43.41 -9.19 16.48
CA PHE A 19 41.98 -8.85 16.62
C PHE A 19 41.58 -7.64 15.76
N SER A 20 42.44 -6.62 15.65
CA SER A 20 42.19 -5.45 14.79
C SER A 20 42.18 -5.80 13.29
N ALA A 21 43.08 -6.69 12.85
CA ALA A 21 43.09 -7.17 11.46
C ALA A 21 41.85 -8.03 11.13
N LEU A 22 41.37 -8.82 12.09
CA LEU A 22 40.14 -9.61 11.94
C LEU A 22 38.89 -8.72 11.85
N LEU A 23 38.82 -7.65 12.66
CA LEU A 23 37.70 -6.68 12.63
C LEU A 23 37.59 -5.92 11.30
N LEU A 24 38.72 -5.62 10.64
CA LEU A 24 38.73 -4.99 9.31
C LEU A 24 38.29 -5.95 8.19
N LEU A 25 38.47 -7.27 8.36
CA LEU A 25 37.94 -8.29 7.44
C LEU A 25 36.42 -8.47 7.55
N PHE A 26 35.80 -7.99 8.64
CA PHE A 26 34.34 -7.95 8.83
C PHE A 26 33.71 -6.58 8.51
N ALA A 27 34.50 -5.62 8.00
CA ALA A 27 33.95 -4.38 7.47
C ALA A 27 33.31 -4.67 6.10
N PHE A 28 32.09 -5.20 6.11
CA PHE A 28 31.29 -5.30 4.90
C PHE A 28 30.99 -3.88 4.40
N PRO A 29 31.32 -3.53 3.15
CA PRO A 29 30.91 -2.25 2.59
C PRO A 29 29.38 -2.18 2.61
N ILE A 30 28.85 -1.23 3.38
CA ILE A 30 27.44 -0.87 3.30
C ILE A 30 27.29 -0.04 2.03
N TYR A 31 26.83 -0.67 0.95
CA TYR A 31 26.47 0.04 -0.27
C TYR A 31 25.12 0.71 -0.05
N ALA A 32 25.17 1.99 0.29
CA ALA A 32 24.00 2.85 0.17
C ALA A 32 23.65 3.05 -1.31
N ILE A 33 22.37 3.24 -1.62
CA ILE A 33 21.97 3.69 -2.95
C ILE A 33 22.37 5.15 -3.07
N GLU A 34 23.33 5.44 -3.95
CA GLU A 34 23.66 6.82 -4.31
C GLU A 34 22.49 7.42 -5.10
N LEU A 35 22.01 8.59 -4.67
CA LEU A 35 20.88 9.27 -5.26
C LEU A 35 21.20 10.76 -5.43
N ASP A 36 21.28 11.20 -6.68
CA ASP A 36 21.22 12.60 -7.07
C ASP A 36 19.80 12.92 -7.56
N ILE A 37 19.07 13.73 -6.78
CA ILE A 37 17.69 14.12 -7.09
C ILE A 37 17.58 15.12 -8.25
N HIS A 38 18.70 15.59 -8.78
CA HIS A 38 18.77 16.48 -9.93
C HIS A 38 19.17 15.76 -11.23
N SER A 39 19.40 14.44 -11.17
CA SER A 39 19.77 13.61 -12.32
C SER A 39 18.73 12.52 -12.57
N ASP A 40 18.04 12.60 -13.72
CA ASP A 40 17.07 11.59 -14.15
C ASP A 40 17.69 10.18 -14.21
N ASP A 41 18.93 10.08 -14.69
CA ASP A 41 19.66 8.81 -14.77
C ASP A 41 19.97 8.25 -13.38
N SER A 42 20.38 9.11 -12.43
CA SER A 42 20.60 8.69 -11.04
C SER A 42 19.32 8.19 -10.39
N ILE A 43 18.20 8.91 -10.58
CA ILE A 43 16.88 8.53 -10.06
C ILE A 43 16.44 7.19 -10.64
N LYS A 44 16.56 6.99 -11.97
CA LYS A 44 16.19 5.74 -12.64
C LYS A 44 17.08 4.58 -12.20
N GLN A 45 18.38 4.81 -12.01
CA GLN A 45 19.31 3.78 -11.54
C GLN A 45 19.03 3.37 -10.08
N ALA A 46 18.70 4.33 -9.22
CA ALA A 46 18.24 4.07 -7.86
C ALA A 46 16.93 3.26 -7.86
N ALA A 47 15.93 3.68 -8.65
CA ALA A 47 14.66 2.98 -8.80
C ALA A 47 14.84 1.55 -9.31
N LYS A 48 15.73 1.34 -10.29
CA LYS A 48 16.07 0.01 -10.81
C LYS A 48 16.69 -0.90 -9.75
N THR A 49 17.58 -0.36 -8.91
CA THR A 49 18.18 -1.11 -7.81
C THR A 49 17.13 -1.53 -6.79
N ILE A 50 16.20 -0.62 -6.44
CA ILE A 50 15.08 -0.89 -5.52
C ILE A 50 14.11 -1.93 -6.12
N ALA A 51 13.71 -1.78 -7.39
CA ALA A 51 12.81 -2.71 -8.07
C ALA A 51 13.40 -4.12 -8.14
N LYS A 52 14.71 -4.24 -8.39
CA LYS A 52 15.44 -5.51 -8.32
C LYS A 52 15.42 -6.11 -6.91
N GLY A 53 15.65 -5.30 -5.88
CA GLY A 53 15.58 -5.74 -4.48
C GLY A 53 14.17 -6.20 -4.08
N LEU A 54 13.14 -5.45 -4.48
CA LEU A 54 11.74 -5.76 -4.22
C LEU A 54 11.33 -7.09 -4.88
N THR A 55 11.63 -7.25 -6.16
CA THR A 55 11.25 -8.44 -6.94
C THR A 55 12.03 -9.69 -6.54
N ALA A 56 13.17 -9.56 -5.85
CA ALA A 56 13.91 -10.70 -5.32
C ALA A 56 13.11 -11.51 -4.26
N TYR A 57 12.14 -10.89 -3.59
CA TYR A 57 11.24 -11.56 -2.64
C TYR A 57 10.12 -12.35 -3.34
N TYR A 58 9.84 -12.06 -4.61
CA TYR A 58 8.71 -12.64 -5.32
C TYR A 58 9.07 -13.99 -5.96
N THR A 59 8.35 -15.04 -5.56
CA THR A 59 8.54 -16.41 -6.07
C THR A 59 7.38 -16.91 -6.93
N GLY A 60 6.21 -16.25 -6.89
CA GLY A 60 4.98 -16.71 -7.52
C GLY A 60 5.03 -16.93 -9.04
N HIS A 61 6.02 -16.39 -9.76
CA HIS A 61 6.22 -16.64 -11.19
C HIS A 61 6.88 -18.00 -11.50
N ARG A 62 7.39 -18.70 -10.48
CA ARG A 62 8.10 -19.98 -10.65
C ARG A 62 7.12 -21.14 -10.84
N PRO A 63 7.46 -22.17 -11.62
CA PRO A 63 6.65 -23.38 -11.72
C PRO A 63 6.38 -24.00 -10.34
N GLY A 64 5.11 -24.31 -10.06
CA GLY A 64 4.67 -24.89 -8.80
C GLY A 64 4.30 -23.89 -7.70
N ASP A 65 4.52 -22.60 -7.93
CA ASP A 65 4.09 -21.52 -7.03
C ASP A 65 2.79 -20.85 -7.55
N VAL A 66 2.26 -19.87 -6.82
CA VAL A 66 1.00 -19.17 -7.13
C VAL A 66 1.29 -17.74 -7.59
N PRO A 67 1.09 -17.41 -8.89
CA PRO A 67 1.30 -16.05 -9.38
C PRO A 67 0.43 -15.04 -8.63
N GLY A 68 1.03 -13.92 -8.24
CA GLY A 68 0.34 -12.90 -7.45
C GLY A 68 0.38 -13.10 -5.94
N ASN A 69 0.99 -14.18 -5.43
CA ASN A 69 1.26 -14.32 -4.00
C ASN A 69 2.73 -13.99 -3.69
N LEU A 70 2.95 -13.26 -2.59
CA LEU A 70 4.25 -13.19 -1.93
C LEU A 70 4.38 -14.35 -0.93
N PRO A 71 5.60 -14.82 -0.64
CA PRO A 71 5.81 -15.85 0.38
C PRO A 71 5.38 -15.34 1.77
N ALA A 72 5.13 -16.25 2.71
CA ALA A 72 4.88 -15.85 4.09
C ALA A 72 6.05 -15.00 4.63
N PRO A 73 5.79 -13.97 5.47
CA PRO A 73 4.51 -13.65 6.14
C PRO A 73 3.65 -12.59 5.44
N TYR A 74 3.89 -12.30 4.15
CA TYR A 74 3.21 -11.20 3.47
C TYR A 74 1.74 -11.54 3.14
N PRO A 75 0.77 -10.68 3.50
CA PRO A 75 -0.63 -10.87 3.13
C PRO A 75 -0.86 -10.67 1.63
N TRP A 76 -1.94 -11.25 1.12
CA TRP A 76 -2.27 -11.26 -0.31
C TRP A 76 -2.37 -9.87 -0.93
N TRP A 77 -2.99 -8.91 -0.25
CA TRP A 77 -3.13 -7.53 -0.75
C TRP A 77 -1.78 -6.81 -0.94
N GLU A 78 -0.76 -7.17 -0.15
CA GLU A 78 0.56 -6.55 -0.23
C GLU A 78 1.25 -6.88 -1.55
N ALA A 79 1.00 -8.08 -2.10
CA ALA A 79 1.44 -8.42 -3.44
C ALA A 79 0.74 -7.55 -4.50
N GLY A 80 -0.56 -7.29 -4.36
CA GLY A 80 -1.29 -6.35 -5.22
C GLY A 80 -0.66 -4.95 -5.22
N ALA A 81 -0.28 -4.45 -4.05
CA ALA A 81 0.43 -3.17 -3.90
C ALA A 81 1.85 -3.20 -4.51
N MET A 82 2.60 -4.31 -4.33
CA MET A 82 3.91 -4.51 -4.97
C MET A 82 3.80 -4.41 -6.49
N PHE A 83 2.82 -5.08 -7.11
CA PHE A 83 2.62 -5.00 -8.55
C PHE A 83 2.17 -3.60 -9.01
N GLY A 84 1.43 -2.87 -8.19
CA GLY A 84 1.14 -1.45 -8.43
C GLY A 84 2.41 -0.60 -8.53
N ALA A 85 3.36 -0.82 -7.61
CA ALA A 85 4.66 -0.16 -7.66
C ALA A 85 5.47 -0.53 -8.92
N LEU A 86 5.33 -1.76 -9.42
CA LEU A 86 6.01 -2.20 -10.66
C LEU A 86 5.39 -1.59 -11.92
N VAL A 87 4.06 -1.38 -11.95
CA VAL A 87 3.39 -0.62 -13.02
C VAL A 87 3.92 0.83 -13.04
N ASP A 88 4.03 1.47 -11.87
CA ASP A 88 4.58 2.82 -11.75
C ASP A 88 6.05 2.88 -12.13
N TYR A 89 6.85 1.92 -11.68
CA TYR A 89 8.25 1.79 -12.05
C TYR A 89 8.43 1.73 -13.57
N TRP A 90 7.66 0.88 -14.26
CA TRP A 90 7.70 0.80 -15.72
C TRP A 90 7.35 2.14 -16.36
N PHE A 91 6.29 2.79 -15.90
CA PHE A 91 5.83 4.05 -16.47
C PHE A 91 6.85 5.19 -16.32
N TYR A 92 7.49 5.30 -15.15
CA TYR A 92 8.44 6.39 -14.88
C TYR A 92 9.86 6.13 -15.43
N THR A 93 10.26 4.88 -15.58
CA THR A 93 11.64 4.54 -15.99
C THR A 93 11.75 4.05 -17.43
N GLY A 94 10.66 3.52 -18.01
CA GLY A 94 10.65 2.84 -19.29
C GLY A 94 11.20 1.41 -19.25
N ASP A 95 11.65 0.92 -18.09
CA ASP A 95 12.19 -0.44 -17.94
C ASP A 95 11.04 -1.46 -17.84
N SER A 96 10.93 -2.35 -18.83
CA SER A 96 9.88 -3.35 -18.94
C SER A 96 10.22 -4.71 -18.33
N SER A 97 11.34 -4.83 -17.60
CA SER A 97 11.86 -6.11 -17.09
C SER A 97 10.86 -6.90 -16.23
N TYR A 98 9.88 -6.23 -15.62
CA TYR A 98 8.92 -6.85 -14.71
C TYR A 98 7.49 -6.88 -15.26
N ASN A 99 7.28 -6.48 -16.52
CA ASN A 99 5.93 -6.37 -17.06
C ASN A 99 5.24 -7.74 -17.17
N GLU A 100 5.97 -8.77 -17.61
CA GLU A 100 5.41 -10.12 -17.79
C GLU A 100 4.93 -10.73 -16.47
N ILE A 101 5.75 -10.67 -15.42
CA ILE A 101 5.37 -11.19 -14.10
C ILE A 101 4.22 -10.40 -13.48
N THR A 102 4.13 -9.10 -13.78
CA THR A 102 3.04 -8.22 -13.31
C THR A 102 1.74 -8.57 -14.00
N THR A 103 1.74 -8.72 -15.33
CA THR A 103 0.57 -9.18 -16.10
C THR A 103 0.12 -10.56 -15.65
N GLN A 104 1.05 -11.50 -15.48
CA GLN A 104 0.75 -12.86 -15.03
C GLN A 104 0.07 -12.86 -13.65
N ALA A 105 0.62 -12.10 -12.69
CA ALA A 105 0.07 -12.00 -11.35
C ALA A 105 -1.34 -11.41 -11.35
N LEU A 106 -1.56 -10.28 -12.03
CA LEU A 106 -2.86 -9.63 -12.09
C LEU A 106 -3.93 -10.51 -12.74
N LEU A 107 -3.60 -11.19 -13.83
CA LEU A 107 -4.54 -12.10 -14.49
C LEU A 107 -4.83 -13.35 -13.66
N HIS A 108 -3.82 -13.89 -12.96
CA HIS A 108 -4.04 -15.04 -12.09
C HIS A 108 -4.97 -14.72 -10.92
N GLN A 109 -4.86 -13.51 -10.36
CA GLN A 109 -5.68 -13.06 -9.23
C GLN A 109 -7.01 -12.43 -9.64
N ALA A 110 -7.28 -12.26 -10.94
CA ALA A 110 -8.50 -11.63 -11.46
C ALA A 110 -9.81 -12.29 -11.03
N SER A 111 -9.75 -13.58 -10.65
CA SER A 111 -10.85 -14.49 -10.35
C SER A 111 -11.81 -14.77 -11.51
N PRO A 112 -12.59 -15.87 -11.49
CA PRO A 112 -13.58 -16.14 -12.53
C PRO A 112 -14.64 -15.04 -12.68
N SER A 113 -14.96 -14.34 -11.59
CA SER A 113 -15.88 -13.20 -11.56
C SER A 113 -15.26 -11.88 -12.05
N ARG A 114 -13.97 -11.87 -12.42
CA ARG A 114 -13.26 -10.72 -13.00
C ARG A 114 -13.31 -9.47 -12.12
N ASN A 115 -13.15 -9.67 -10.82
CA ASN A 115 -13.30 -8.63 -9.80
C ASN A 115 -12.30 -8.79 -8.65
N PHE A 116 -11.22 -9.56 -8.85
CA PHE A 116 -10.22 -9.83 -7.82
C PHE A 116 -10.79 -10.47 -6.55
N MET A 117 -11.78 -11.36 -6.70
CA MET A 117 -12.29 -12.19 -5.59
C MET A 117 -11.96 -13.68 -5.79
N PRO A 118 -10.68 -14.09 -5.74
CA PRO A 118 -10.29 -15.48 -5.91
C PRO A 118 -10.69 -16.32 -4.68
N LEU A 119 -11.30 -17.49 -4.91
CA LEU A 119 -11.80 -18.37 -3.84
C LEU A 119 -10.74 -18.75 -2.79
N ASN A 120 -9.48 -18.86 -3.21
CA ASN A 120 -8.36 -19.22 -2.32
C ASN A 120 -8.07 -18.14 -1.24
N GLN A 121 -8.57 -16.92 -1.40
CA GLN A 121 -8.32 -15.81 -0.48
C GLN A 121 -9.48 -15.54 0.50
N THR A 122 -10.58 -16.29 0.39
CA THR A 122 -11.82 -16.10 1.17
C THR A 122 -11.63 -15.98 2.69
N GLN A 123 -10.63 -16.67 3.26
CA GLN A 123 -10.35 -16.61 4.71
C GLN A 123 -9.75 -15.28 5.19
N ALA A 124 -9.20 -14.48 4.30
CA ALA A 124 -8.50 -13.23 4.64
C ALA A 124 -9.01 -12.01 3.86
N GLU A 125 -9.86 -12.21 2.85
CA GLU A 125 -10.27 -11.16 1.91
C GLU A 125 -11.23 -10.12 2.51
N GLY A 126 -10.72 -8.89 2.69
CA GLY A 126 -11.49 -7.68 2.91
C GLY A 126 -11.80 -6.90 1.63
N ASN A 127 -12.68 -5.90 1.75
CA ASN A 127 -12.96 -4.97 0.65
C ASN A 127 -11.73 -4.14 0.30
N ASP A 128 -10.92 -3.78 1.30
CA ASP A 128 -9.63 -3.13 1.13
C ASP A 128 -8.62 -4.03 0.40
N ASP A 129 -8.50 -5.30 0.78
CA ASP A 129 -7.62 -6.26 0.08
C ASP A 129 -7.96 -6.33 -1.42
N GLN A 130 -9.24 -6.55 -1.73
CA GLN A 130 -9.76 -6.58 -3.10
C GLN A 130 -9.48 -5.25 -3.84
N SER A 131 -9.63 -4.11 -3.15
CA SER A 131 -9.39 -2.81 -3.73
C SER A 131 -7.93 -2.55 -4.09
N PHE A 132 -6.94 -3.04 -3.33
CA PHE A 132 -5.53 -2.84 -3.67
C PHE A 132 -5.19 -3.41 -5.05
N TRP A 133 -5.74 -4.58 -5.37
CA TRP A 133 -5.60 -5.19 -6.70
C TRP A 133 -6.29 -4.36 -7.79
N ALA A 134 -7.50 -3.86 -7.53
CA ALA A 134 -8.20 -2.99 -8.47
C ALA A 134 -7.52 -1.63 -8.65
N ILE A 135 -6.91 -1.06 -7.62
CA ILE A 135 -6.13 0.18 -7.69
C ILE A 135 -4.91 -0.01 -8.60
N THR A 136 -4.26 -1.18 -8.51
CA THR A 136 -3.16 -1.59 -9.42
C THR A 136 -3.65 -1.74 -10.86
N ALA A 137 -4.76 -2.44 -11.10
CA ALA A 137 -5.35 -2.54 -12.44
C ALA A 137 -5.77 -1.17 -12.99
N MET A 138 -6.29 -0.28 -12.14
CA MET A 138 -6.62 1.09 -12.54
C MET A 138 -5.37 1.88 -12.91
N ALA A 139 -4.26 1.68 -12.19
CA ALA A 139 -2.98 2.33 -12.53
C ALA A 139 -2.45 1.83 -13.88
N ALA A 140 -2.58 0.52 -14.15
CA ALA A 140 -2.24 -0.09 -15.42
C ALA A 140 -3.05 0.52 -16.58
N ALA A 141 -4.37 0.69 -16.40
CA ALA A 141 -5.24 1.34 -17.39
C ALA A 141 -4.84 2.81 -17.65
N GLU A 142 -4.64 3.60 -16.59
CA GLU A 142 -4.29 5.03 -16.70
C GLU A 142 -2.93 5.29 -17.36
N ARG A 143 -1.99 4.36 -17.17
CA ARG A 143 -0.61 4.50 -17.68
C ARG A 143 -0.40 3.82 -19.02
N ASN A 144 -1.46 3.30 -19.65
CA ASN A 144 -1.38 2.51 -20.88
C ASN A 144 -0.38 1.33 -20.76
N PHE A 145 -0.37 0.67 -19.60
CA PHE A 145 0.40 -0.56 -19.41
C PHE A 145 -0.02 -1.60 -20.45
N PRO A 146 0.90 -2.46 -20.97
CA PRO A 146 0.56 -3.43 -22.01
C PRO A 146 -0.72 -4.20 -21.71
N ASN A 147 -1.64 -4.23 -22.67
CA ASN A 147 -2.93 -4.87 -22.49
C ASN A 147 -2.75 -6.39 -22.34
N PRO A 148 -3.62 -7.05 -21.54
CA PRO A 148 -3.73 -8.50 -21.53
C PRO A 148 -4.09 -9.06 -22.91
N PRO A 149 -3.85 -10.37 -23.15
CA PRO A 149 -4.38 -11.06 -24.32
C PRO A 149 -5.90 -10.81 -24.50
N PRO A 150 -6.42 -10.77 -25.75
CA PRO A 150 -7.83 -10.41 -26.01
C PRO A 150 -8.88 -11.31 -25.35
N ASP A 151 -8.54 -12.57 -25.07
CA ASP A 151 -9.39 -13.56 -24.38
C ASP A 151 -9.40 -13.40 -22.85
N GLN A 152 -8.50 -12.58 -22.31
CA GLN A 152 -8.32 -12.31 -20.88
C GLN A 152 -9.03 -11.00 -20.46
N PRO A 153 -9.42 -10.87 -19.18
CA PRO A 153 -10.03 -9.64 -18.70
C PRO A 153 -9.06 -8.46 -18.80
N GLN A 154 -9.53 -7.36 -19.37
CA GLN A 154 -8.74 -6.13 -19.55
C GLN A 154 -8.67 -5.33 -18.24
N TRP A 155 -7.63 -4.49 -18.09
CA TRP A 155 -7.37 -3.74 -16.86
C TRP A 155 -8.58 -2.95 -16.36
N LEU A 156 -9.16 -2.10 -17.21
CA LEU A 156 -10.34 -1.31 -16.85
C LEU A 156 -11.54 -2.18 -16.47
N ALA A 157 -11.73 -3.32 -17.17
CA ALA A 157 -12.84 -4.23 -16.90
C ALA A 157 -12.73 -4.86 -15.50
N LEU A 158 -11.50 -5.20 -15.05
CA LEU A 158 -11.27 -5.69 -13.69
C LEU A 158 -11.60 -4.64 -12.62
N VAL A 159 -11.27 -3.37 -12.89
CA VAL A 159 -11.60 -2.26 -11.99
C VAL A 159 -13.12 -2.08 -11.90
N GLN A 160 -13.81 -2.09 -13.04
CA GLN A 160 -15.27 -1.97 -13.09
C GLN A 160 -15.96 -3.16 -12.41
N GLY A 161 -15.47 -4.39 -12.61
CA GLY A 161 -15.98 -5.58 -11.94
C GLY A 161 -15.83 -5.50 -10.42
N THR A 162 -14.67 -5.04 -9.95
CA THR A 162 -14.41 -4.80 -8.52
C THR A 162 -15.37 -3.74 -7.97
N PHE A 163 -15.44 -2.57 -8.60
CA PHE A 163 -16.34 -1.48 -8.20
C PHE A 163 -17.79 -1.96 -8.10
N ASN A 164 -18.29 -2.66 -9.13
CA ASN A 164 -19.67 -3.16 -9.13
C ASN A 164 -19.92 -4.14 -7.99
N SER A 165 -18.96 -5.03 -7.71
CA SER A 165 -19.07 -5.97 -6.59
C SER A 165 -19.08 -5.28 -5.22
N GLN A 166 -18.31 -4.20 -5.06
CA GLN A 166 -18.27 -3.41 -3.83
C GLN A 166 -19.54 -2.56 -3.67
N ALA A 167 -19.98 -1.89 -4.74
CA ALA A 167 -21.22 -1.11 -4.74
C ALA A 167 -22.43 -1.96 -4.32
N ALA A 168 -22.50 -3.21 -4.78
CA ALA A 168 -23.54 -4.18 -4.39
C ALA A 168 -23.51 -4.57 -2.90
N ARG A 169 -22.36 -4.40 -2.22
CA ARG A 169 -22.19 -4.69 -0.79
C ARG A 169 -22.33 -3.46 0.11
N TRP A 170 -22.65 -2.30 -0.46
CA TRP A 170 -22.93 -1.09 0.31
C TRP A 170 -24.09 -1.34 1.29
N ASN A 171 -23.81 -1.34 2.59
CA ASN A 171 -24.78 -1.78 3.59
C ASN A 171 -25.48 -0.56 4.23
N THR A 172 -26.76 -0.37 3.94
CA THR A 172 -27.59 0.70 4.52
C THR A 172 -28.33 0.31 5.80
N GLU A 173 -28.34 -0.98 6.16
CA GLU A 173 -29.03 -1.50 7.34
C GLU A 173 -28.42 -0.96 8.64
N THR A 174 -27.08 -0.83 8.69
CA THR A 174 -26.36 -0.25 9.82
C THR A 174 -25.64 1.03 9.39
N CYS A 175 -25.60 2.03 10.28
CA CYS A 175 -24.85 3.28 10.08
C CYS A 175 -25.23 4.09 8.82
N GLY A 176 -26.41 3.83 8.23
CA GLY A 176 -26.90 4.54 7.04
C GLY A 176 -26.00 4.42 5.81
N GLY A 177 -25.20 3.35 5.71
CA GLY A 177 -24.28 3.12 4.59
C GLY A 177 -22.94 2.52 5.03
N GLY A 178 -22.00 2.53 4.10
CA GLY A 178 -20.63 2.09 4.31
C GLY A 178 -20.42 0.63 3.93
N LEU A 179 -19.24 0.36 3.38
CA LEU A 179 -18.69 -0.98 3.30
C LEU A 179 -18.20 -1.41 4.68
N LYS A 180 -18.43 -2.68 4.98
CA LYS A 180 -17.72 -3.40 6.04
C LYS A 180 -16.28 -3.63 5.62
N TRP A 181 -15.39 -3.81 6.60
CA TRP A 181 -14.01 -4.18 6.33
C TRP A 181 -13.96 -5.52 5.60
N GLN A 182 -14.50 -6.57 6.21
CA GLN A 182 -14.49 -7.91 5.64
C GLN A 182 -15.66 -8.14 4.67
N ILE A 183 -15.43 -8.96 3.65
CA ILE A 183 -16.46 -9.35 2.67
C ILE A 183 -17.33 -10.47 3.23
N TYR A 184 -16.73 -11.46 3.89
CA TYR A 184 -17.40 -12.66 4.35
C TYR A 184 -17.77 -12.58 5.83
N GLN A 185 -18.98 -13.00 6.18
CA GLN A 185 -19.53 -12.90 7.54
C GLN A 185 -18.71 -13.66 8.60
N PHE A 186 -18.06 -14.75 8.19
CA PHE A 186 -17.22 -15.56 9.08
C PHE A 186 -15.83 -14.97 9.34
N ASN A 187 -15.43 -13.92 8.62
CA ASN A 187 -14.14 -13.28 8.84
C ASN A 187 -14.19 -12.35 10.06
N ARG A 188 -13.11 -12.39 10.86
CA ARG A 188 -12.96 -11.49 11.99
C ARG A 188 -12.89 -10.05 11.50
N GLY A 189 -13.72 -9.17 12.08
CA GLY A 189 -13.81 -7.77 11.66
C GLY A 189 -14.96 -7.49 10.68
N PHE A 190 -15.84 -8.45 10.40
CA PHE A 190 -17.02 -8.23 9.55
C PHE A 190 -17.97 -7.12 10.05
N THR A 191 -18.10 -6.92 11.36
CA THR A 191 -18.92 -5.82 11.92
C THR A 191 -18.20 -4.46 11.84
N TYR A 192 -16.89 -4.46 11.64
CA TYR A 192 -16.09 -3.24 11.57
C TYR A 192 -16.29 -2.55 10.22
N LYS A 193 -16.65 -1.27 10.22
CA LYS A 193 -16.66 -0.39 9.04
C LYS A 193 -15.49 0.56 9.16
N ASN A 194 -14.49 0.39 8.29
CA ASN A 194 -13.23 1.11 8.38
C ASN A 194 -13.03 2.10 7.24
N THR A 195 -12.13 3.06 7.46
CA THR A 195 -11.81 4.11 6.49
C THR A 195 -11.07 3.56 5.29
N ILE A 196 -10.26 2.51 5.42
CA ILE A 196 -9.51 1.99 4.28
C ILE A 196 -10.42 1.32 3.25
N ALA A 197 -11.38 0.48 3.65
CA ALA A 197 -12.30 -0.16 2.70
C ALA A 197 -13.15 0.89 1.95
N ASN A 198 -13.66 1.88 2.68
CA ASN A 198 -14.50 2.93 2.12
C ASN A 198 -13.67 3.95 1.31
N GLY A 199 -12.48 4.34 1.80
CA GLY A 199 -11.56 5.24 1.13
C GLY A 199 -11.02 4.66 -0.17
N CYS A 200 -10.72 3.36 -0.21
CA CYS A 200 -10.36 2.67 -1.44
C CYS A 200 -11.52 2.61 -2.44
N PHE A 201 -12.74 2.31 -1.99
CA PHE A 201 -13.93 2.31 -2.85
C PHE A 201 -14.20 3.71 -3.43
N PHE A 202 -14.11 4.75 -2.60
CA PHE A 202 -14.14 6.16 -3.01
C PHE A 202 -13.07 6.47 -4.07
N HIS A 203 -11.82 6.07 -3.80
CA HIS A 203 -10.68 6.30 -4.69
C HIS A 203 -10.87 5.62 -6.06
N ILE A 204 -11.35 4.37 -6.09
CA ILE A 204 -11.68 3.65 -7.33
C ILE A 204 -12.81 4.36 -8.09
N ALA A 205 -13.88 4.74 -7.38
CA ALA A 205 -15.02 5.44 -7.98
C ALA A 205 -14.60 6.78 -8.61
N ALA A 206 -13.80 7.59 -7.91
CA ALA A 206 -13.31 8.87 -8.41
C ALA A 206 -12.41 8.71 -9.66
N ARG A 207 -11.54 7.69 -9.67
CA ARG A 207 -10.68 7.36 -10.82
C ARG A 207 -11.48 6.88 -12.02
N LEU A 208 -12.45 5.98 -11.80
CA LEU A 208 -13.37 5.54 -12.86
C LEU A 208 -14.18 6.71 -13.43
N ALA A 209 -14.69 7.61 -12.57
CA ALA A 209 -15.41 8.81 -13.01
C ALA A 209 -14.54 9.67 -13.93
N THR A 210 -13.30 9.92 -13.52
CA THR A 210 -12.33 10.70 -14.30
C THR A 210 -12.01 10.05 -15.65
N TYR A 211 -11.67 8.76 -15.63
CA TYR A 211 -11.22 8.01 -16.79
C TYR A 211 -12.33 7.82 -17.82
N THR A 212 -13.54 7.47 -17.36
CA THR A 212 -14.68 7.14 -18.24
C THR A 212 -15.59 8.33 -18.52
N ASN A 213 -15.39 9.45 -17.82
CA ASN A 213 -16.29 10.59 -17.75
C ASN A 213 -17.74 10.23 -17.35
N ASN A 214 -17.95 9.14 -16.61
CA ASN A 214 -19.27 8.64 -16.25
C ASN A 214 -19.72 9.17 -14.88
N GLN A 215 -20.88 9.84 -14.86
CA GLN A 215 -21.46 10.47 -13.68
C GLN A 215 -21.76 9.49 -12.55
N THR A 216 -22.18 8.26 -12.86
CA THR A 216 -22.56 7.28 -11.84
C THR A 216 -21.41 6.98 -10.89
N TYR A 217 -20.17 6.91 -11.40
CA TYR A 217 -19.00 6.71 -10.54
C TYR A 217 -18.72 7.93 -9.67
N ALA A 218 -18.94 9.14 -10.19
CA ALA A 218 -18.80 10.37 -9.41
C ALA A 218 -19.83 10.43 -8.26
N ASP A 219 -21.09 10.05 -8.53
CA ASP A 219 -22.15 10.00 -7.51
C ASP A 219 -21.81 9.01 -6.39
N TRP A 220 -21.24 7.85 -6.74
CA TRP A 220 -20.77 6.88 -5.74
C TRP A 220 -19.59 7.41 -4.92
N ALA A 221 -18.65 8.11 -5.56
CA ALA A 221 -17.54 8.72 -4.86
C ALA A 221 -18.03 9.77 -3.84
N GLU A 222 -18.94 10.67 -4.23
CA GLU A 222 -19.52 11.67 -3.33
C GLU A 222 -20.32 11.00 -2.20
N LYS A 223 -21.15 10.01 -2.51
CA LYS A 223 -21.90 9.23 -1.51
C LYS A 223 -20.99 8.60 -0.46
N THR A 224 -19.86 8.05 -0.87
CA THR A 224 -18.92 7.41 0.06
C THR A 224 -18.18 8.43 0.92
N TRP A 225 -17.74 9.55 0.33
CA TRP A 225 -17.13 10.66 1.07
C TRP A 225 -18.09 11.23 2.13
N ASP A 226 -19.30 11.57 1.71
CA ASP A 226 -20.33 12.15 2.58
C ASP A 226 -20.71 11.20 3.71
N TRP A 227 -20.70 9.88 3.44
CA TRP A 227 -20.89 8.88 4.48
C TRP A 227 -19.75 8.91 5.51
N MET A 228 -18.49 8.88 5.07
CA MET A 228 -17.33 8.90 5.98
C MET A 228 -17.27 10.17 6.84
N GLU A 229 -17.57 11.33 6.26
CA GLU A 229 -17.67 12.60 6.99
C GLU A 229 -18.82 12.55 8.02
N ARG A 230 -20.02 12.14 7.60
CA ARG A 230 -21.21 12.13 8.45
C ARG A 230 -21.06 11.24 9.69
N ILE A 231 -20.43 10.07 9.54
CA ILE A 231 -20.23 9.16 10.68
C ILE A 231 -18.98 9.51 11.51
N GLY A 232 -18.20 10.53 11.10
CA GLY A 232 -17.04 11.00 11.85
C GLY A 232 -15.75 10.25 11.61
N LEU A 233 -15.64 9.45 10.53
CA LEU A 233 -14.36 8.86 10.10
C LEU A 233 -13.43 9.90 9.48
N VAL A 234 -14.01 10.93 8.86
CA VAL A 234 -13.30 12.14 8.40
C VAL A 234 -13.73 13.31 9.27
N SER A 235 -12.78 13.90 9.99
CA SER A 235 -13.05 15.09 10.81
C SER A 235 -13.13 16.36 9.94
N ASN A 236 -13.68 17.43 10.50
CA ASN A 236 -13.72 18.75 9.86
C ASN A 236 -12.34 19.33 9.51
N ASN A 237 -11.28 18.86 10.18
CA ASN A 237 -9.89 19.25 9.92
C ASN A 237 -9.14 18.23 9.05
N TYR A 238 -9.88 17.33 8.37
CA TYR A 238 -9.34 16.30 7.48
C TYR A 238 -8.36 15.31 8.15
N HIS A 239 -8.52 15.05 9.45
CA HIS A 239 -8.02 13.82 10.04
C HIS A 239 -8.86 12.62 9.60
N PHE A 240 -8.19 11.52 9.25
CA PHE A 240 -8.80 10.26 8.83
C PHE A 240 -8.58 9.20 9.90
N PHE A 241 -9.64 8.86 10.63
CA PHE A 241 -9.62 7.86 11.70
C PHE A 241 -9.77 6.43 11.14
N ASP A 242 -9.54 5.41 11.95
CA ASP A 242 -9.39 4.03 11.46
C ASP A 242 -10.72 3.39 11.07
N GLY A 243 -11.74 3.51 11.91
CA GLY A 243 -13.01 2.83 11.69
C GLY A 243 -13.92 2.84 12.92
N THR A 244 -14.98 2.05 12.85
CA THR A 244 -15.97 1.91 13.92
C THR A 244 -16.75 0.60 13.79
N ASP A 245 -17.42 0.17 14.85
CA ASP A 245 -18.21 -1.06 14.89
C ASP A 245 -19.69 -0.77 14.61
N ASP A 246 -20.26 -1.46 13.64
CA ASP A 246 -21.65 -1.26 13.25
C ASP A 246 -22.67 -1.79 14.27
N LEU A 247 -22.27 -2.72 15.15
CA LEU A 247 -23.08 -3.15 16.30
C LEU A 247 -23.25 -2.04 17.35
N LYS A 248 -22.38 -1.02 17.31
CA LYS A 248 -22.46 0.18 18.17
C LYS A 248 -23.04 1.38 17.43
N ASN A 249 -23.83 1.16 16.36
CA ASN A 249 -24.37 2.22 15.49
C ASN A 249 -23.29 3.16 14.92
N CYS A 250 -22.05 2.68 14.77
CA CYS A 250 -20.91 3.49 14.35
C CYS A 250 -20.63 4.72 15.25
N SER A 251 -21.01 4.65 16.53
CA SER A 251 -20.88 5.78 17.48
C SER A 251 -19.53 5.84 18.20
N ASP A 252 -18.77 4.75 18.18
CA ASP A 252 -17.48 4.60 18.85
C ASP A 252 -16.37 4.58 17.80
N ILE A 253 -15.77 5.75 17.53
CA ILE A 253 -14.74 5.91 16.50
C ILE A 253 -13.36 5.52 17.05
N ASN A 254 -12.68 4.63 16.35
CA ASN A 254 -11.28 4.33 16.58
C ASN A 254 -10.40 5.44 15.98
N HIS A 255 -9.85 6.30 16.82
CA HIS A 255 -9.11 7.50 16.42
C HIS A 255 -7.65 7.24 16.00
N ILE A 256 -7.23 5.99 15.79
CA ILE A 256 -5.92 5.70 15.21
C ILE A 256 -5.86 6.32 13.81
N GLN A 257 -4.75 7.00 13.51
CA GLN A 257 -4.52 7.65 12.22
C GLN A 257 -3.40 6.94 11.47
N TRP A 258 -3.78 6.24 10.42
CA TRP A 258 -2.85 5.62 9.49
C TRP A 258 -2.64 6.50 8.26
N THR A 259 -1.40 6.63 7.81
CA THR A 259 -1.04 7.53 6.70
C THR A 259 -1.75 7.17 5.39
N TYR A 260 -1.91 5.88 5.11
CA TYR A 260 -2.60 5.41 3.90
C TYR A 260 -4.08 5.81 3.83
N ASN A 261 -4.79 5.96 4.96
CA ASN A 261 -6.17 6.45 4.98
C ASN A 261 -6.23 7.88 4.44
N ALA A 262 -5.31 8.74 4.85
CA ALA A 262 -5.18 10.08 4.28
C ALA A 262 -4.77 10.03 2.81
N GLY A 263 -3.82 9.17 2.44
CA GLY A 263 -3.31 9.04 1.07
C GLY A 263 -4.39 8.66 0.05
N VAL A 264 -5.15 7.59 0.29
CA VAL A 264 -6.19 7.13 -0.66
C VAL A 264 -7.31 8.16 -0.81
N ASN A 265 -7.69 8.81 0.29
CA ASN A 265 -8.74 9.84 0.26
C ASN A 265 -8.25 11.14 -0.40
N LEU A 266 -6.99 11.53 -0.20
CA LEU A 266 -6.43 12.69 -0.88
C LEU A 266 -6.37 12.49 -2.39
N LEU A 267 -5.92 11.31 -2.85
CA LEU A 267 -5.88 10.99 -4.28
C LEU A 267 -7.30 10.93 -4.88
N GLY A 268 -8.25 10.28 -4.22
CA GLY A 268 -9.65 10.28 -4.65
C GLY A 268 -10.24 11.69 -4.75
N ALA A 269 -9.98 12.55 -3.77
CA ALA A 269 -10.39 13.95 -3.78
C ALA A 269 -9.78 14.73 -4.96
N ALA A 270 -8.51 14.49 -5.29
CA ALA A 270 -7.86 15.11 -6.44
C ALA A 270 -8.50 14.69 -7.77
N HIS A 271 -8.86 13.41 -7.91
CA HIS A 271 -9.62 12.93 -9.07
C HIS A 271 -11.00 13.56 -9.17
N MET A 272 -11.73 13.69 -8.06
CA MET A 272 -13.03 14.37 -8.04
C MET A 272 -12.92 15.86 -8.39
N TYR A 273 -11.86 16.54 -7.93
CA TYR A 273 -11.58 17.92 -8.33
C TYR A 273 -11.35 18.04 -9.83
N HIS A 274 -10.51 17.18 -10.39
CA HIS A 274 -10.26 17.15 -11.83
C HIS A 274 -11.52 16.85 -12.63
N TYR A 275 -12.31 15.86 -12.20
CA TYR A 275 -13.59 15.51 -12.82
C TYR A 275 -14.58 16.68 -12.81
N ALA A 276 -14.73 17.37 -11.68
CA ALA A 276 -15.62 18.52 -11.54
C ALA A 276 -15.20 19.68 -12.45
N ALA A 277 -13.90 20.02 -12.44
CA ALA A 277 -13.34 21.06 -13.30
C ALA A 277 -13.56 20.77 -14.79
N LYS A 278 -13.29 19.53 -15.22
CA LYS A 278 -13.50 19.07 -16.60
C LYS A 278 -14.96 19.17 -17.04
N ASN A 279 -15.91 18.95 -16.14
CA ASN A 279 -17.35 18.96 -16.42
C ASN A 279 -18.05 20.28 -16.05
N GLY A 280 -17.30 21.35 -15.72
CA GLY A 280 -17.87 22.65 -15.36
C GLY A 280 -18.73 22.65 -14.09
N LYS A 281 -18.51 21.69 -13.19
CA LYS A 281 -19.25 21.54 -11.93
C LYS A 281 -18.57 22.33 -10.81
N SER A 282 -19.37 22.82 -9.87
CA SER A 282 -18.84 23.37 -8.63
C SER A 282 -18.09 22.27 -7.86
N ALA A 283 -16.99 22.61 -7.21
CA ALA A 283 -16.25 21.65 -6.39
C ALA A 283 -17.13 21.21 -5.21
N SER A 284 -17.42 19.91 -5.12
CA SER A 284 -18.02 19.31 -3.93
C SER A 284 -17.00 19.31 -2.77
N LYS A 285 -17.45 18.98 -1.55
CA LYS A 285 -16.57 18.94 -0.37
C LYS A 285 -15.35 18.03 -0.58
N ALA A 286 -15.56 16.85 -1.17
CA ALA A 286 -14.49 15.95 -1.56
C ALA A 286 -13.45 16.67 -2.45
N SER A 287 -13.91 17.28 -3.55
CA SER A 287 -13.07 18.05 -4.49
C SER A 287 -12.37 19.25 -3.84
N SER A 288 -13.01 19.92 -2.87
CA SER A 288 -12.43 21.06 -2.17
C SER A 288 -11.27 20.68 -1.25
N THR A 289 -11.25 19.44 -0.75
CA THR A 289 -10.20 18.93 0.14
C THR A 289 -8.85 18.82 -0.58
N ALA A 290 -8.86 18.51 -1.88
CA ALA A 290 -7.65 18.52 -2.71
C ALA A 290 -7.03 19.93 -2.81
N SER A 291 -7.87 20.96 -2.93
CA SER A 291 -7.45 22.37 -2.95
C SER A 291 -6.97 22.87 -1.57
N ALA A 292 -7.52 22.36 -0.48
CA ALA A 292 -7.07 22.67 0.87
C ALA A 292 -5.72 22.02 1.22
N SER A 293 -5.44 20.84 0.66
CA SER A 293 -4.20 20.09 0.91
C SER A 293 -2.98 20.67 0.18
N SER A 294 -3.19 21.41 -0.93
CA SER A 294 -2.12 22.15 -1.62
C SER A 294 -1.78 23.49 -0.94
N SER A 295 -2.69 24.02 -0.11
CA SER A 295 -2.53 25.29 0.62
C SER A 295 -2.13 25.12 2.08
N THR A 296 -2.44 23.97 2.68
CA THR A 296 -1.99 23.60 4.02
C THR A 296 -0.62 22.96 3.90
N LYS A 297 0.42 23.55 4.49
CA LYS A 297 1.71 22.88 4.70
C LYS A 297 1.41 21.52 5.32
N THR A 298 1.47 20.45 4.52
CA THR A 298 1.40 19.08 5.00
C THR A 298 2.46 19.01 6.09
N GLN A 299 2.00 18.83 7.33
CA GLN A 299 2.92 18.67 8.45
C GLN A 299 3.93 17.62 8.04
N THR A 300 5.18 18.06 8.06
CA THR A 300 6.38 17.36 7.68
C THR A 300 6.55 16.16 8.61
N SER A 301 5.75 15.13 8.37
CA SER A 301 5.88 13.80 8.90
C SER A 301 6.07 12.86 7.71
N CYS A 302 7.06 13.17 6.86
CA CYS A 302 7.81 12.07 6.31
C CYS A 302 8.37 11.27 7.50
N SER A 303 7.92 10.01 7.61
CA SER A 303 8.66 8.95 8.31
C SER A 303 8.51 8.82 9.83
N LYS A 304 7.41 9.25 10.48
CA LYS A 304 7.13 8.90 11.89
C LYS A 304 5.74 8.30 12.14
N SER A 305 5.28 7.45 11.24
CA SER A 305 4.23 6.47 11.56
C SER A 305 4.82 5.08 11.34
N PRO A 306 4.46 4.04 12.13
CA PRO A 306 4.89 2.67 11.88
C PRO A 306 4.22 2.17 10.60
N ALA A 307 4.68 2.66 9.44
CA ALA A 307 4.35 2.15 8.14
C ALA A 307 5.11 0.83 7.95
N SER A 308 4.72 -0.16 8.75
CA SER A 308 4.91 -1.55 8.40
C SER A 308 3.54 -2.21 8.52
N PRO A 309 3.01 -2.83 7.45
CA PRO A 309 1.82 -3.67 7.49
C PRO A 309 1.84 -4.71 8.62
N MET A 310 3.03 -5.04 9.14
CA MET A 310 3.22 -5.87 10.33
C MET A 310 2.51 -5.35 11.59
N ALA A 311 2.28 -4.04 11.74
CA ALA A 311 1.59 -3.52 12.91
C ALA A 311 0.09 -3.91 12.92
N HIS A 312 -0.54 -3.94 11.75
CA HIS A 312 -1.93 -4.36 11.60
C HIS A 312 -2.08 -5.88 11.76
N ALA A 313 -1.16 -6.66 11.16
CA ALA A 313 -1.12 -8.12 11.32
C ALA A 313 -0.81 -8.56 12.77
N LYS A 314 -0.01 -7.80 13.53
CA LYS A 314 0.28 -8.08 14.95
C LYS A 314 -0.91 -7.79 15.88
N GLN A 315 -1.80 -6.85 15.53
CA GLN A 315 -2.97 -6.56 16.36
C GLN A 315 -4.09 -7.58 16.16
N THR A 316 -4.17 -8.21 14.99
CA THR A 316 -5.21 -9.20 14.68
C THR A 316 -4.83 -10.63 15.04
N ASN A 317 -3.54 -10.99 15.05
CA ASN A 317 -3.08 -12.32 15.47
C ASN A 317 -2.21 -12.26 16.73
N SER A 318 -2.83 -12.43 17.90
CA SER A 318 -2.10 -12.82 19.11
C SER A 318 -2.86 -13.84 19.92
N PRO A 319 -2.28 -15.04 20.07
CA PRO A 319 -2.08 -15.60 21.39
C PRO A 319 -0.58 -15.74 21.67
N SER A 320 -0.14 -15.20 22.81
CA SER A 320 1.17 -15.40 23.47
C SER A 320 2.45 -14.86 22.79
N LYS A 321 3.16 -13.98 23.53
CA LYS A 321 4.51 -13.44 23.31
C LYS A 321 5.61 -14.47 23.75
N PRO A 322 6.93 -14.14 23.69
CA PRO A 322 7.77 -13.67 22.57
C PRO A 322 9.17 -14.37 22.54
N THR A 323 9.95 -14.23 21.46
CA THR A 323 11.42 -14.00 21.53
C THR A 323 12.01 -13.69 20.14
N TYR A 324 12.78 -12.61 20.04
CA TYR A 324 14.07 -12.42 19.31
C TYR A 324 14.30 -10.92 18.97
N PRO A 325 15.57 -10.49 18.87
CA PRO A 325 16.11 -9.39 19.68
C PRO A 325 16.00 -8.01 19.05
N ALA A 326 16.05 -7.02 19.94
CA ALA A 326 16.09 -5.60 19.65
C ALA A 326 17.40 -5.17 18.97
N GLY A 327 17.27 -4.13 18.14
CA GLY A 327 18.32 -3.48 17.35
C GLY A 327 17.71 -3.24 15.98
N TRP A 328 17.17 -2.06 15.67
CA TRP A 328 17.87 -0.80 15.52
C TRP A 328 16.84 0.32 15.58
N LEU A 329 17.04 1.34 16.41
CA LEU A 329 16.60 2.74 16.20
C LEU A 329 17.16 3.57 17.38
N PRO A 330 17.91 4.66 17.13
CA PRO A 330 18.36 5.56 18.19
C PRO A 330 17.18 6.36 18.72
N GLN A 331 17.04 6.41 20.05
CA GLN A 331 16.09 7.25 20.76
C GLN A 331 16.55 8.73 20.66
N PRO A 332 15.70 9.68 20.23
CA PRO A 332 15.99 11.09 20.43
C PRO A 332 15.70 11.49 21.89
N LYS A 333 16.60 12.31 22.42
CA LYS A 333 16.52 12.94 23.76
C LYS A 333 15.31 13.86 23.89
#